data_AF-A0A961MEY8-F1
#
_entry.id   AF-A0A961MEY8-F1
#
_cell.length_a   1.000
_cell.length_b   1.000
_cell.length_c   1.000
_cell.angle_alpha   90.00
_cell.angle_beta   90.00
_cell.angle_gamma   90.00
#
_symmetry.space_group_name_H-M   'P 1'
#
loop_
_entity.id
_entity.type
_entity.pdbx_description
1 polymer ?
#
loop_
_entity_poly.entity_id
_entity_poly.type
_entity_poly.pdbx_seq_one_letter_code
_entity_poly.pdbx_strand_id
1 'polypeptide(L)'
;AAGMYFFFSAIGLQGTYWGVVLAHAILGIPFVIITVTATLVGFDRSLTRAAANMGAGPVRTFFKVQLPLILPGVISGALFAFITSFDEVVVVIFVGSAAQQTLPWQMFTGLREQISPTILAVATLMVGLSILLLATLEILRRRNERLRGMTPG
;
A
#
# COMPACT_ATOMS: atom_id res chain seq x y z
N ALA A 1 13.26 8.93 -5.11
CA ALA A 1 14.28 8.92 -4.02
C ALA A 1 15.01 10.26 -3.87
N ALA A 2 15.80 10.71 -4.86
CA ALA A 2 16.61 11.94 -4.73
C ALA A 2 15.81 13.22 -4.37
N GLY A 3 14.66 13.47 -5.01
CA GLY A 3 13.83 14.64 -4.64
C GLY A 3 13.30 14.59 -3.20
N MET A 4 12.92 13.39 -2.73
CA MET A 4 12.45 13.17 -1.36
C MET A 4 13.59 13.33 -0.35
N TYR A 5 14.81 12.91 -0.70
CA TYR A 5 16.01 13.16 0.09
C TYR A 5 16.21 14.65 0.34
N PHE A 6 16.28 15.47 -0.72
CA PHE A 6 16.52 16.90 -0.58
C PHE A 6 15.41 17.58 0.23
N PHE A 7 14.16 17.21 -0.04
CA PHE A 7 13.02 17.75 0.69
C PHE A 7 13.06 17.37 2.18
N PHE A 8 13.27 16.09 2.52
CA PHE A 8 13.30 15.62 3.91
C PHE A 8 14.53 16.10 4.67
N SER A 9 15.65 16.29 3.98
CA SER A 9 16.85 16.92 4.54
C SER A 9 16.58 18.37 4.93
N ALA A 10 15.91 19.14 4.06
CA ALA A 10 15.58 20.54 4.31
C ALA A 10 14.65 20.76 5.53
N ILE A 11 13.78 19.79 5.82
CA ILE A 11 12.83 19.85 6.95
C ILE A 11 13.25 19.00 8.15
N GLY A 12 14.47 18.44 8.15
CA GLY A 12 15.02 17.67 9.28
C GLY A 12 14.39 16.29 9.51
N LEU A 13 13.73 15.71 8.49
CA LEU A 13 13.15 14.36 8.57
C LEU A 13 14.08 13.26 8.05
N GLN A 14 15.16 13.62 7.35
CA GLN A 14 16.17 12.66 6.91
C GLN A 14 16.78 11.91 8.11
N GLY A 15 16.93 10.60 7.99
CA GLY A 15 17.50 9.72 9.01
C GLY A 15 16.59 9.44 10.21
N THR A 16 15.36 9.96 10.20
CA THR A 16 14.39 9.73 11.29
C THR A 16 13.45 8.57 10.96
N TYR A 17 12.91 7.92 11.99
CA TYR A 17 11.89 6.88 11.82
C TYR A 17 10.66 7.43 11.06
N TRP A 18 10.20 8.62 11.44
CA TRP A 18 9.06 9.28 10.79
C TRP A 18 9.32 9.68 9.35
N GLY A 19 10.54 10.09 9.02
CA GLY A 19 10.96 10.31 7.63
C GLY A 19 10.79 9.04 6.80
N VAL A 20 11.27 7.89 7.30
CA VAL A 20 11.08 6.62 6.60
C VAL A 20 9.59 6.25 6.45
N VAL A 21 8.79 6.39 7.52
CA VAL A 21 7.34 6.12 7.46
C VAL A 21 6.63 7.00 6.43
N LEU A 22 6.89 8.30 6.43
CA LEU A 22 6.29 9.24 5.48
C LEU A 22 6.75 8.98 4.05
N ALA A 23 8.02 8.61 3.87
CA ALA A 23 8.55 8.23 2.57
C ALA A 23 7.79 7.05 1.96
N HIS A 24 7.61 5.97 2.73
CA HIS A 24 6.84 4.81 2.31
C HIS A 24 5.35 5.14 2.09
N ALA A 25 4.76 5.95 2.96
CA ALA A 25 3.37 6.39 2.81
C ALA A 25 3.17 7.12 1.47
N ILE A 26 4.06 8.06 1.12
CA ILE A 26 4.00 8.82 -0.14
C ILE A 26 4.06 7.89 -1.35
N LEU A 27 4.91 6.86 -1.32
CA LEU A 27 4.99 5.87 -2.41
C LEU A 27 3.73 5.02 -2.52
N GLY A 28 3.07 4.72 -1.40
CA GLY A 28 1.85 3.93 -1.34
C GLY A 28 0.59 4.68 -1.81
N ILE A 29 0.55 6.01 -1.68
CA ILE A 29 -0.60 6.86 -2.05
C ILE A 29 -1.21 6.52 -3.42
N PRO A 30 -0.45 6.52 -4.54
CA PRO A 30 -1.04 6.29 -5.87
C PRO A 30 -1.76 4.95 -5.98
N PHE A 31 -1.23 3.90 -5.35
CA PHE A 31 -1.87 2.57 -5.35
C PHE A 31 -3.22 2.59 -4.65
N VAL A 32 -3.29 3.20 -3.47
CA VAL A 32 -4.54 3.33 -2.71
C VAL A 32 -5.55 4.18 -3.48
N ILE A 33 -5.12 5.31 -4.06
CA ILE A 33 -6.00 6.18 -4.83
C ILE A 33 -6.61 5.43 -6.02
N ILE A 34 -5.79 4.70 -6.80
CA ILE A 34 -6.26 3.98 -7.98
C ILE A 34 -7.31 2.94 -7.60
N THR A 35 -7.05 2.09 -6.60
CA THR A 35 -7.99 1.01 -6.24
C THR A 35 -9.27 1.53 -5.61
N VAL A 36 -9.17 2.53 -4.71
CA VAL A 36 -10.33 3.11 -4.04
C VAL A 36 -11.18 3.88 -5.05
N THR A 37 -10.57 4.63 -5.97
CA THR A 37 -11.29 5.33 -7.04
C THR A 37 -12.00 4.35 -7.96
N ALA A 38 -11.34 3.27 -8.39
CA ALA A 38 -11.97 2.21 -9.18
C ALA A 38 -13.19 1.62 -8.45
N THR A 39 -13.14 1.51 -7.12
CA THR A 39 -14.32 1.09 -6.36
C THR A 39 -15.41 2.15 -6.26
N LEU A 40 -15.06 3.41 -6.09
CA LEU A 40 -16.02 4.52 -6.02
C LEU A 40 -16.74 4.78 -7.35
N VAL A 41 -16.09 4.54 -8.49
CA VAL A 41 -16.73 4.69 -9.82
C VAL A 41 -17.95 3.78 -9.96
N GLY A 42 -17.89 2.56 -9.42
CA GLY A 42 -19.00 1.61 -9.43
C GLY A 42 -19.98 1.74 -8.25
N PHE A 43 -19.83 2.75 -7.39
CA PHE A 43 -20.67 2.92 -6.20
C PHE A 43 -22.00 3.61 -6.54
N ASP A 44 -23.12 2.99 -6.15
CA ASP A 44 -24.44 3.58 -6.32
C ASP A 44 -24.70 4.70 -5.29
N ARG A 45 -24.80 5.93 -5.79
CA ARG A 45 -25.08 7.13 -4.99
C ARG A 45 -26.52 7.16 -4.43
N SER A 46 -27.42 6.30 -4.92
CA SER A 46 -28.77 6.15 -4.37
C SER A 46 -28.73 5.74 -2.89
N LEU A 47 -27.76 4.91 -2.50
CA LEU A 47 -27.58 4.42 -1.12
C LEU A 47 -27.22 5.55 -0.15
N THR A 48 -26.42 6.51 -0.61
CA THR A 48 -26.03 7.69 0.18
C THR A 48 -27.22 8.66 0.34
N ARG A 49 -28.02 8.84 -0.72
CA ARG A 49 -29.25 9.64 -0.67
C ARG A 49 -30.31 9.00 0.23
N ALA A 50 -30.49 7.69 0.15
CA ALA A 50 -31.41 6.95 1.00
C ALA A 50 -31.04 7.08 2.49
N ALA A 51 -29.74 6.96 2.81
CA ALA A 51 -29.26 7.18 4.18
C ALA A 51 -29.55 8.61 4.67
N ALA A 52 -29.34 9.62 3.82
CA ALA A 52 -29.66 11.01 4.14
C ALA A 52 -31.18 11.22 4.36
N ASN A 53 -32.03 10.61 3.54
CA ASN A 53 -33.50 10.66 3.70
C ASN A 53 -33.96 10.02 5.03
N MET A 54 -33.22 9.04 5.54
CA MET A 54 -33.44 8.43 6.85
C MET A 54 -32.86 9.25 8.02
N GLY A 55 -32.42 10.48 7.76
CA GLY A 55 -31.85 11.39 8.77
C GLY A 55 -30.39 11.11 9.13
N ALA A 56 -29.67 10.27 8.38
CA ALA A 56 -28.25 10.05 8.64
C ALA A 56 -27.39 11.20 8.09
N GLY A 57 -26.61 11.83 8.96
CA GLY A 57 -25.60 12.82 8.58
C GLY A 57 -24.42 12.21 7.80
N PRO A 58 -23.60 13.05 7.12
CA PRO A 58 -22.57 12.60 6.18
C PRO A 58 -21.52 11.67 6.81
N VAL A 59 -21.09 11.94 8.05
CA VAL A 59 -20.13 11.08 8.76
C VAL A 59 -20.69 9.69 9.02
N ARG A 60 -21.95 9.60 9.49
CA ARG A 60 -22.62 8.32 9.73
C ARG A 60 -22.81 7.56 8.41
N THR A 61 -23.24 8.25 7.36
CA THR A 61 -23.41 7.68 6.03
C THR A 61 -22.10 7.15 5.46
N PHE A 62 -20.99 7.86 5.65
CA PHE A 62 -19.67 7.37 5.25
C PHE A 62 -19.32 6.06 5.96
N PHE A 63 -19.29 6.03 7.29
CA PHE A 63 -18.84 4.84 8.02
C PHE A 63 -19.81 3.66 7.96
N LYS A 64 -21.12 3.89 7.84
CA LYS A 64 -22.14 2.82 7.88
C LYS A 64 -22.61 2.35 6.50
N VAL A 65 -22.46 3.17 5.45
CA VAL A 65 -22.94 2.84 4.11
C VAL A 65 -21.79 2.82 3.12
N GLN A 66 -21.08 3.93 2.96
CA GLN A 66 -20.08 4.05 1.90
C GLN A 66 -18.84 3.18 2.16
N LEU A 67 -18.22 3.31 3.34
CA LEU A 67 -16.98 2.65 3.71
C LEU A 67 -17.08 1.11 3.62
N PRO A 68 -18.11 0.42 4.18
CA PRO A 68 -18.22 -1.03 4.06
C PRO A 68 -18.34 -1.51 2.61
N LEU A 69 -18.98 -0.71 1.75
CA LEU A 69 -19.18 -1.05 0.34
C LEU A 69 -17.93 -0.83 -0.52
N ILE A 70 -17.10 0.16 -0.20
CA ILE A 70 -15.81 0.38 -0.85
C ILE A 70 -14.65 -0.36 -0.18
N LEU A 71 -14.89 -0.99 0.97
CA LEU A 71 -13.87 -1.66 1.79
C LEU A 71 -13.02 -2.67 1.00
N PRO A 72 -13.58 -3.49 0.07
CA PRO A 72 -12.75 -4.36 -0.77
C PRO A 72 -11.68 -3.59 -1.56
N GLY A 73 -12.01 -2.43 -2.11
CA GLY A 73 -11.07 -1.56 -2.83
C GLY A 73 -10.03 -0.91 -1.93
N VAL A 74 -10.43 -0.55 -0.70
CA VAL A 74 -9.52 -0.04 0.33
C VAL A 74 -8.51 -1.11 0.73
N ILE A 75 -8.96 -2.35 0.98
CA ILE A 75 -8.09 -3.49 1.33
C ILE A 75 -7.13 -3.79 0.17
N SER A 76 -7.61 -3.83 -1.07
CA SER A 76 -6.74 -4.02 -2.23
C SER A 76 -5.69 -2.92 -2.34
N GLY A 77 -6.07 -1.66 -2.12
CA GLY A 77 -5.14 -0.54 -2.16
C GLY A 77 -4.08 -0.61 -1.06
N ALA A 78 -4.50 -0.95 0.16
CA ALA A 78 -3.61 -1.11 1.30
C ALA A 78 -2.58 -2.22 1.06
N LEU A 79 -3.01 -3.35 0.50
CA LEU A 79 -2.12 -4.46 0.16
C LEU A 79 -1.13 -4.08 -0.95
N PHE A 80 -1.55 -3.37 -2.01
CA PHE A 80 -0.61 -2.87 -3.03
C PHE A 80 0.41 -1.91 -2.44
N ALA A 81 -0.05 -0.93 -1.66
CA ALA A 81 0.83 0.02 -0.98
C ALA A 81 1.82 -0.69 -0.05
N PHE A 82 1.37 -1.73 0.67
CA PHE A 82 2.21 -2.53 1.54
C PHE A 82 3.29 -3.29 0.76
N ILE A 83 2.93 -4.01 -0.31
CA ILE A 83 3.90 -4.77 -1.12
C ILE A 83 4.95 -3.83 -1.71
N THR A 84 4.51 -2.73 -2.32
CA THR A 84 5.43 -1.73 -2.87
C THR A 84 6.33 -1.13 -1.80
N SER A 85 5.79 -0.83 -0.62
CA SER A 85 6.58 -0.34 0.51
C SER A 85 7.56 -1.38 1.04
N PHE A 86 7.17 -2.66 1.08
CA PHE A 86 7.94 -3.74 1.69
C PHE A 86 9.19 -4.06 0.87
N ASP A 87 9.09 -4.01 -0.46
CA ASP A 87 10.20 -4.27 -1.38
C ASP A 87 11.01 -3.00 -1.73
N GLU A 88 10.66 -1.84 -1.18
CA GLU A 88 11.32 -0.57 -1.49
C GLU A 88 12.62 -0.40 -0.71
N VAL A 89 13.74 -0.66 -1.38
CA VAL A 89 15.09 -0.46 -0.82
C VAL A 89 15.68 0.91 -1.15
N VAL A 90 15.37 1.45 -2.32
CA VAL A 90 16.04 2.65 -2.85
C VAL A 90 15.67 3.86 -2.00
N VAL A 91 14.40 4.03 -1.67
CA VAL A 91 13.96 5.18 -0.85
C VAL A 91 14.54 5.10 0.57
N VAL A 92 14.65 3.92 1.17
CA VAL A 92 15.19 3.75 2.52
C VAL A 92 16.68 4.08 2.58
N ILE A 93 17.46 3.70 1.56
CA ILE A 93 18.90 4.06 1.48
C ILE A 93 19.09 5.58 1.44
N PHE A 94 18.20 6.31 0.77
CA PHE A 94 18.28 7.76 0.70
C PHE A 94 17.76 8.43 1.97
N VAL A 95 16.57 8.04 2.45
CA VAL A 95 15.86 8.75 3.51
C VAL A 95 16.20 8.24 4.92
N GLY A 96 16.52 6.96 5.06
CA GLY A 96 16.82 6.32 6.34
C GLY A 96 18.24 6.56 6.83
N SER A 97 18.55 5.99 7.99
CA SER A 97 19.90 5.92 8.54
C SER A 97 20.23 4.49 9.00
N ALA A 98 21.44 4.26 9.49
CA ALA A 98 21.86 2.95 9.98
C ALA A 98 20.97 2.40 11.13
N ALA A 99 20.24 3.25 11.85
CA ALA A 99 19.30 2.81 12.88
C ALA A 99 17.92 2.37 12.32
N GLN A 100 17.67 2.54 11.02
CA GLN A 100 16.38 2.31 10.35
C GLN A 100 16.59 1.37 9.16
N GLN A 101 17.37 0.32 9.38
CA GLN A 101 17.62 -0.70 8.38
C GLN A 101 16.39 -1.60 8.21
N THR A 102 15.86 -1.61 7.00
CA THR A 102 14.83 -2.56 6.59
C THR A 102 15.46 -3.86 6.09
N LEU A 103 14.69 -4.94 6.02
CA LEU A 103 15.16 -6.22 5.49
C LEU A 103 15.76 -6.09 4.07
N PRO A 104 15.11 -5.41 3.09
CA PRO A 104 15.71 -5.18 1.78
C PRO A 104 17.04 -4.42 1.82
N TRP A 105 17.18 -3.44 2.73
CA TRP A 105 18.44 -2.72 2.90
C TRP A 105 19.54 -3.68 3.37
N GLN A 106 19.31 -4.43 4.45
CA GLN A 106 20.31 -5.35 4.98
C GLN A 106 20.77 -6.38 3.94
N MET A 107 19.84 -6.88 3.11
CA MET A 107 20.17 -7.76 2.00
C MET A 107 21.02 -7.05 0.94
N PHE A 108 20.67 -5.82 0.56
CA PHE A 108 21.42 -5.04 -0.42
C PHE A 108 22.84 -4.73 0.03
N THR A 109 23.04 -4.40 1.32
CA THR A 109 24.39 -4.19 1.89
C THR A 109 25.15 -5.51 2.02
N GLY A 110 24.49 -6.58 2.48
CA GLY A 110 25.10 -7.90 2.64
C GLY A 110 25.61 -8.49 1.32
N LEU A 111 24.86 -8.30 0.23
CA LEU A 111 25.29 -8.73 -1.12
C LEU A 111 26.57 -8.02 -1.60
N ARG A 112 26.83 -6.80 -1.13
CA ARG A 112 28.04 -6.03 -1.48
C ARG A 112 29.26 -6.45 -0.68
N GLU A 113 29.06 -6.94 0.54
CA GLU A 113 30.14 -7.31 1.46
C GLU A 113 30.57 -8.78 1.30
N GLN A 114 29.63 -9.72 1.16
CA GLN A 114 29.87 -11.16 0.89
C GLN A 114 28.55 -11.89 0.59
N ILE A 115 28.51 -12.70 -0.48
CA ILE A 115 27.34 -13.53 -0.78
C ILE A 115 27.27 -14.70 0.22
N SER A 116 26.36 -14.60 1.18
CA SER A 116 26.05 -15.66 2.15
C SER A 116 24.83 -16.49 1.69
N PRO A 117 24.81 -17.82 1.89
CA PRO A 117 23.61 -18.65 1.69
C PRO A 117 22.38 -18.17 2.47
N THR A 118 22.57 -17.48 3.60
CA THR A 118 21.49 -16.90 4.39
C THR A 118 20.75 -15.80 3.63
N ILE A 119 21.45 -14.97 2.86
CA ILE A 119 20.83 -13.91 2.05
C ILE A 119 19.94 -14.53 0.97
N LEU A 120 20.39 -15.61 0.33
CA LEU A 120 19.61 -16.33 -0.67
C LEU A 120 18.35 -16.99 -0.07
N ALA A 121 18.45 -17.51 1.15
CA ALA A 121 17.29 -18.05 1.87
C ALA A 121 16.25 -16.95 2.17
N VAL A 122 16.69 -15.80 2.70
CA VAL A 122 15.79 -14.66 2.98
C VAL A 122 15.18 -14.10 1.69
N ALA A 123 15.96 -14.01 0.60
CA ALA A 123 15.46 -13.60 -0.72
C ALA A 123 14.31 -14.50 -1.18
N THR A 124 14.47 -15.81 -1.04
CA THR A 124 13.46 -16.79 -1.43
C THR A 124 12.18 -16.63 -0.59
N LEU A 125 12.31 -16.38 0.71
CA LEU A 125 11.17 -16.11 1.59
C LEU A 125 10.45 -14.81 1.23
N MET A 126 11.20 -13.73 0.94
CA MET A 126 10.62 -12.47 0.50
C MET A 126 9.86 -12.62 -0.82
N VAL A 127 10.46 -13.28 -1.82
CA VAL A 127 9.79 -13.58 -3.09
C VAL A 127 8.52 -14.41 -2.85
N GLY A 128 8.60 -15.45 -2.01
CA GLY A 128 7.44 -16.26 -1.65
C GLY A 128 6.32 -15.44 -0.98
N LEU A 129 6.67 -14.52 -0.08
CA LEU A 129 5.74 -13.61 0.55
C LEU A 129 5.11 -12.65 -0.47
N SER A 130 5.90 -12.03 -1.35
CA SER A 130 5.39 -11.12 -2.39
C SER A 130 4.45 -11.85 -3.36
N ILE A 131 4.77 -13.09 -3.76
CA ILE A 131 3.87 -13.94 -4.56
C ILE A 131 2.58 -14.24 -3.81
N LEU A 132 2.66 -14.62 -2.54
CA LEU A 132 1.49 -14.91 -1.71
C LEU A 132 0.58 -13.67 -1.61
N LEU A 133 1.16 -12.51 -1.33
CA LEU A 133 0.42 -11.25 -1.23
C LEU A 133 -0.24 -10.87 -2.56
N LEU A 134 0.48 -10.96 -3.68
CA LEU A 134 -0.09 -10.71 -5.00
C LEU A 134 -1.20 -11.71 -5.37
N ALA A 135 -1.05 -12.97 -5.00
CA ALA A 135 -2.09 -13.98 -5.20
C ALA A 135 -3.34 -13.67 -4.37
N THR A 136 -3.18 -13.31 -3.09
CA THR A 136 -4.32 -12.90 -2.24
C THR A 136 -5.04 -11.68 -2.81
N LEU A 137 -4.27 -10.70 -3.30
CA LEU A 137 -4.79 -9.52 -3.99
C LEU A 137 -5.63 -9.88 -5.21
N GLU A 138 -5.11 -10.72 -6.10
CA GLU A 138 -5.78 -11.12 -7.32
C GLU A 138 -7.09 -11.88 -7.01
N ILE A 139 -7.09 -12.72 -5.99
CA ILE A 139 -8.31 -13.42 -5.52
C ILE A 139 -9.35 -12.42 -5.01
N LEU A 140 -8.94 -11.44 -4.19
CA LEU A 140 -9.82 -10.39 -3.70
C LEU A 140 -10.39 -9.53 -4.84
N ARG A 141 -9.54 -9.18 -5.82
CA ARG A 141 -9.94 -8.41 -7.01
C ARG A 141 -10.99 -9.15 -7.83
N ARG A 142 -10.76 -10.43 -8.14
CA ARG A 142 -11.71 -11.30 -8.86
C ARG A 142 -13.04 -11.44 -8.13
N ARG A 143 -13.02 -11.56 -6.80
CA ARG A 143 -14.23 -11.61 -5.99
C ARG A 143 -15.02 -10.31 -6.09
N ASN A 144 -14.35 -9.17 -6.07
CA ASN A 144 -14.98 -7.85 -6.20
C ASN A 144 -15.59 -7.63 -7.59
N GLU A 145 -14.93 -8.06 -8.66
CA GLU A 145 -15.46 -8.01 -10.03
C GLU A 145 -16.74 -8.86 -10.19
N ARG A 146 -16.75 -10.08 -9.64
CA ARG A 146 -17.95 -10.95 -9.64
C ARG A 146 -19.13 -10.32 -8.92
N LEU A 147 -18.90 -9.67 -7.77
CA LEU A 147 -19.96 -9.00 -7.00
C LEU A 147 -20.54 -7.78 -7.73
N ARG A 148 -19.80 -7.20 -8.68
CA ARG A 148 -20.23 -6.05 -9.49
C ARG A 148 -21.08 -6.44 -10.70
N GLY A 149 -21.33 -7.74 -10.94
CA GLY A 149 -22.08 -8.20 -12.11
C GLY A 149 -21.38 -7.90 -13.44
N MET A 150 -20.09 -7.53 -13.40
CA MET A 150 -19.26 -7.35 -14.58
C MET A 150 -18.75 -8.73 -14.98
N THR A 151 -19.58 -9.52 -15.65
CA THR A 151 -19.10 -10.69 -16.40
C THR A 151 -18.23 -10.14 -17.54
N PRO A 152 -16.95 -10.53 -17.66
CA PRO A 152 -16.25 -10.37 -18.92
C PRO A 152 -16.96 -11.27 -19.93
N GLY A 153 -17.57 -10.67 -20.95
CA GLY A 153 -17.83 -11.37 -22.20
C GLY A 153 -16.52 -11.64 -22.91
#